data_AF-A0A914XLF5-F1
#
_entry.id   AF-A0A914XLF5-F1
#
_cell.length_a   1.000
_cell.length_b   1.000
_cell.length_c   1.000
_cell.angle_alpha   90.00
_cell.angle_beta   90.00
_cell.angle_gamma   90.00
#
_symmetry.space_group_name_H-M   'P 1'
#
loop_
_entity.id
_entity.type
_entity.pdbx_description
1 polymer ?
#
loop_
_entity_poly.entity_id
_entity_poly.type
_entity_poly.pdbx_seq_one_letter_code
_entity_poly.pdbx_strand_id
1 'polypeptide(L)'
;MSAFRALNTPRKIVIGLLAGGAGYATVNYVIWPFNRELYMTNTQQNEIDAFTVKRIEEVCKNFQNAENCNSLLKKHLTKDVVDQLKYRKTRLGATLYDVIRSGVNNLDASVGVYAPDAESYKTFAPLFDKIIEDYHGFSPKESQPAVDLGEGKAGDFPELDPKNKYILSTRIRCGRSLAGYPFNPLLTEDDYLIMEQKVKTALDMVQDKELKGVYYPLAGMTKQTQNQLISDHFLFKEGDRHLK
;
A
#
# COMPACT_ATOMS: atom_id res chain seq x y z
N MET A 1 -38.33 27.67 -40.84
CA MET A 1 -38.93 28.29 -39.63
C MET A 1 -38.90 27.25 -38.52
N SER A 2 -37.83 27.25 -37.71
CA SER A 2 -37.77 27.91 -36.38
C SER A 2 -38.32 26.97 -35.29
N ALA A 3 -37.43 26.26 -34.57
CA ALA A 3 -37.01 26.53 -33.18
C ALA A 3 -38.00 25.94 -32.16
N PHE A 4 -37.60 25.05 -31.24
CA PHE A 4 -36.99 25.38 -29.94
C PHE A 4 -36.34 24.11 -29.35
N ARG A 5 -35.01 24.01 -29.29
CA ARG A 5 -34.11 24.27 -28.14
C ARG A 5 -34.40 23.46 -26.88
N ALA A 6 -33.47 22.53 -26.62
CA ALA A 6 -33.25 21.84 -25.37
C ALA A 6 -33.02 22.81 -24.20
N LEU A 7 -33.72 22.59 -23.10
CA LEU A 7 -33.44 23.20 -21.80
C LEU A 7 -32.72 22.16 -20.95
N ASN A 8 -31.40 22.07 -21.11
CA ASN A 8 -30.55 21.41 -20.15
C ASN A 8 -29.80 22.51 -19.38
N THR A 9 -30.37 22.92 -18.24
CA THR A 9 -29.71 23.86 -17.33
C THR A 9 -29.69 23.21 -15.95
N PRO A 10 -28.51 22.97 -15.34
CA PRO A 10 -28.44 22.48 -13.99
C PRO A 10 -28.93 23.59 -13.04
N ARG A 11 -29.97 23.30 -12.26
CA ARG A 11 -30.43 24.18 -11.17
C ARG A 11 -29.30 24.35 -10.16
N LYS A 12 -28.64 25.51 -10.17
CA LYS A 12 -27.78 25.94 -9.06
C LYS A 12 -28.67 26.23 -7.87
N ILE A 13 -28.69 25.32 -6.90
CA ILE A 13 -29.27 25.56 -5.58
C ILE A 13 -28.31 26.50 -4.85
N VAL A 14 -28.68 27.78 -4.72
CA VAL A 14 -27.98 28.76 -3.89
C VAL A 14 -28.66 28.73 -2.51
N ILE A 15 -28.02 28.11 -1.53
CA ILE A 15 -28.42 28.20 -0.13
C ILE A 15 -27.67 29.38 0.48
N GLY A 16 -28.40 30.39 0.93
CA GLY A 16 -27.84 31.59 1.54
C GLY A 16 -27.16 31.29 2.88
N LEU A 17 -25.91 31.76 3.04
CA LEU A 17 -25.17 31.73 4.29
C LEU A 17 -25.45 33.03 5.09
N LEU A 18 -26.21 32.91 6.18
CA LEU A 18 -26.22 33.92 7.24
C LEU A 18 -25.08 33.62 8.22
N ALA A 19 -23.99 34.38 8.12
CA ALA A 19 -22.82 34.25 8.97
C ALA A 19 -22.98 35.07 10.27
N GLY A 20 -23.22 34.36 11.38
CA GLY A 20 -22.78 34.78 12.72
C GLY A 20 -21.74 33.76 13.20
N GLY A 21 -20.75 34.17 14.01
CA GLY A 21 -19.56 33.36 14.33
C GLY A 21 -19.79 31.92 14.84
N ALA A 22 -20.96 31.61 15.41
CA ALA A 22 -21.37 30.25 15.77
C ALA A 22 -21.76 29.37 14.55
N GLY A 23 -22.25 30.00 13.48
CA GLY A 23 -22.66 29.39 12.21
C GLY A 23 -21.48 28.81 11.43
N TYR A 24 -20.30 29.44 11.47
CA TYR A 24 -19.14 28.92 10.75
C TYR A 24 -18.61 27.60 11.36
N ALA A 25 -18.64 27.50 12.70
CA ALA A 25 -18.27 26.27 13.40
C ALA A 25 -19.30 25.15 13.15
N THR A 26 -20.60 25.44 13.21
CA THR A 26 -21.66 24.46 12.91
C THR A 26 -21.66 24.04 11.44
N VAL A 27 -21.36 24.96 10.51
CA VAL A 27 -21.20 24.66 9.09
C VAL A 27 -20.06 23.67 8.84
N ASN A 28 -18.90 23.86 9.48
CA ASN A 28 -17.77 22.95 9.33
C ASN A 28 -17.95 21.62 10.08
N TYR A 29 -18.56 21.64 11.26
CA TYR A 29 -18.60 20.46 12.14
C TYR A 29 -19.79 19.52 11.87
N VAL A 30 -20.92 20.06 11.40
CA VAL A 30 -22.17 19.29 11.23
C VAL A 30 -22.61 19.25 9.77
N ILE A 31 -22.56 20.39 9.10
CA ILE A 31 -23.10 20.52 7.74
C ILE A 31 -22.12 20.00 6.69
N TRP A 32 -20.81 20.18 6.87
CA TRP A 32 -19.80 19.70 5.93
C TRP A 32 -19.74 18.17 5.82
N PRO A 33 -19.74 17.38 6.92
CA PRO A 33 -19.81 15.91 6.83
C PRO A 33 -21.10 15.45 6.14
N PHE A 34 -22.24 16.02 6.52
CA PHE A 34 -23.56 15.66 6.00
C PHE A 34 -23.74 16.01 4.52
N ASN A 35 -23.34 17.20 4.09
CA ASN A 35 -23.41 17.60 2.69
C ASN A 35 -22.41 16.84 1.82
N ARG A 36 -21.22 16.51 2.36
CA ARG A 36 -20.29 15.62 1.68
C ARG A 36 -20.92 14.23 1.49
N GLU A 37 -21.54 13.69 2.52
CA GLU A 37 -22.23 12.40 2.48
C GLU A 37 -23.33 12.41 1.41
N LEU A 38 -24.23 13.40 1.42
CA LEU A 38 -25.28 13.58 0.42
C LEU A 38 -24.74 13.79 -1.01
N TYR A 39 -23.65 14.56 -1.18
CA TYR A 39 -23.05 14.81 -2.49
C TYR A 39 -22.41 13.56 -3.08
N MET A 40 -21.70 12.78 -2.27
CA MET A 40 -21.12 11.50 -2.69
C MET A 40 -22.22 10.54 -3.11
N THR A 41 -23.28 10.39 -2.28
CA THR A 41 -24.40 9.47 -2.56
C THR A 41 -25.13 9.83 -3.86
N ASN A 42 -25.23 11.12 -4.20
CA ASN A 42 -25.88 11.57 -5.42
C ASN A 42 -25.02 11.46 -6.69
N THR A 43 -23.69 11.34 -6.57
CA THR A 43 -22.79 11.34 -7.73
C THR A 43 -22.38 9.96 -8.23
N GLN A 44 -22.63 8.88 -7.45
CA GLN A 44 -22.42 7.47 -7.84
C GLN A 44 -21.04 7.16 -8.48
N GLN A 45 -20.02 7.99 -8.25
CA GLN A 45 -18.67 7.78 -8.76
C GLN A 45 -17.79 7.23 -7.63
N ASN A 46 -17.39 5.96 -7.76
CA ASN A 46 -16.39 5.31 -6.90
C ASN A 46 -16.75 5.23 -5.40
N GLU A 47 -18.04 5.06 -5.05
CA GLU A 47 -18.41 4.86 -3.65
C GLU A 47 -18.01 3.47 -3.15
N ILE A 48 -17.47 3.44 -1.93
CA ILE A 48 -17.35 2.21 -1.14
C ILE A 48 -18.75 1.84 -0.67
N ASP A 49 -19.12 0.56 -0.74
CA ASP A 49 -20.39 0.10 -0.24
C ASP A 49 -20.51 0.30 1.29
N ALA A 50 -21.73 0.56 1.77
CA ALA A 50 -21.97 0.84 3.18
C ALA A 50 -21.50 -0.29 4.12
N PHE A 51 -21.47 -1.54 3.64
CA PHE A 51 -21.01 -2.68 4.43
C PHE A 51 -19.50 -2.61 4.65
N THR A 52 -18.71 -2.29 3.63
CA THR A 52 -17.26 -2.10 3.75
C THR A 52 -16.91 -0.91 4.64
N VAL A 53 -17.64 0.21 4.54
CA VAL A 53 -17.44 1.34 5.46
C VAL A 53 -17.69 0.93 6.91
N LYS A 54 -18.82 0.25 7.17
CA LYS A 54 -19.15 -0.25 8.51
C LYS A 54 -18.07 -1.19 9.06
N ARG A 55 -17.57 -2.11 8.22
CA ARG A 55 -16.47 -3.01 8.56
C ARG A 55 -15.21 -2.25 8.95
N ILE A 56 -14.84 -1.21 8.20
CA ILE A 56 -13.69 -0.35 8.51
C ILE A 56 -13.86 0.28 9.89
N GLU A 57 -15.02 0.86 10.18
CA GLU A 57 -15.28 1.50 11.47
C GLU A 57 -15.20 0.52 12.64
N GLU A 58 -15.82 -0.66 12.52
CA GLU A 58 -15.81 -1.70 13.55
C GLU A 58 -14.39 -2.20 13.83
N VAL A 59 -13.64 -2.51 12.77
CA VAL A 59 -12.27 -3.01 12.87
C VAL A 59 -11.35 -1.94 13.47
N CYS A 60 -11.44 -0.68 13.01
CA CYS A 60 -10.62 0.40 13.55
C CYS A 60 -10.94 0.66 15.04
N LYS A 61 -12.21 0.63 15.43
CA LYS A 61 -12.62 0.79 16.83
C LYS A 61 -12.06 -0.32 17.71
N ASN A 62 -12.19 -1.58 17.28
CA ASN A 62 -11.67 -2.72 18.03
C ASN A 62 -10.14 -2.69 18.12
N PHE A 63 -9.47 -2.32 17.03
CA PHE A 63 -8.02 -2.22 16.96
C PHE A 63 -7.45 -1.12 17.87
N GLN A 64 -8.12 0.04 17.96
CA GLN A 64 -7.70 1.10 18.88
C GLN A 64 -7.82 0.69 20.35
N ASN A 65 -8.77 -0.18 20.69
CA ASN A 65 -8.94 -0.75 22.03
C ASN A 65 -7.96 -1.91 22.33
N ALA A 66 -7.21 -2.40 21.34
CA ALA A 66 -6.33 -3.54 21.54
C ALA A 66 -5.16 -3.16 22.47
N GLU A 67 -5.11 -3.77 23.65
CA GLU A 67 -3.98 -3.64 24.57
C GLU A 67 -2.72 -4.30 23.97
N ASN A 68 -1.54 -3.83 24.34
CA ASN A 68 -0.25 -4.40 23.90
C ASN A 68 0.06 -4.37 22.40
N CYS A 69 -0.53 -3.45 21.64
CA CYS A 69 -0.12 -3.13 20.27
C CYS A 69 0.68 -1.82 20.24
N ASN A 70 1.87 -1.85 19.64
CA ASN A 70 2.80 -0.71 19.49
C ASN A 70 3.14 -0.41 18.02
N SER A 71 2.30 -0.86 17.09
CA SER A 71 2.53 -0.69 15.66
C SER A 71 2.44 0.78 15.22
N LEU A 72 3.17 1.15 14.16
CA LEU A 72 3.02 2.46 13.52
C LEU A 72 1.60 2.69 13.02
N LEU A 73 0.92 1.64 12.54
CA LEU A 73 -0.50 1.71 12.20
C LEU A 73 -1.32 2.20 13.40
N LYS A 74 -1.17 1.59 14.58
CA LYS A 74 -1.94 2.00 15.76
C LYS A 74 -1.65 3.43 16.18
N LYS A 75 -0.38 3.83 16.14
CA LYS A 75 0.06 5.19 16.45
C LYS A 75 -0.60 6.25 15.54
N HIS A 76 -0.74 5.96 14.24
CA HIS A 76 -1.15 6.95 13.23
C HIS A 76 -2.59 6.81 12.72
N LEU A 77 -3.26 5.68 12.97
CA LEU A 77 -4.66 5.43 12.59
C LEU A 77 -5.65 6.09 13.57
N THR A 78 -5.54 7.41 13.73
CA THR A 78 -6.45 8.18 14.59
C THR A 78 -7.86 8.22 14.02
N LYS A 79 -8.85 8.55 14.84
CA LYS A 79 -10.24 8.72 14.41
C LYS A 79 -10.36 9.66 13.20
N ASP A 80 -9.65 10.79 13.23
CA ASP A 80 -9.68 11.78 12.15
C ASP A 80 -9.11 11.22 10.84
N VAL A 81 -8.07 10.37 10.91
CA VAL A 81 -7.52 9.69 9.74
C VAL A 81 -8.53 8.69 9.18
N VAL A 82 -9.20 7.91 10.05
CA VAL A 82 -10.24 6.97 9.64
C VAL A 82 -11.41 7.70 8.95
N ASP A 83 -11.89 8.79 9.53
CA ASP A 83 -13.01 9.56 8.97
C ASP A 83 -12.68 10.18 7.60
N GLN A 84 -11.42 10.58 7.38
CA GLN A 84 -10.95 11.07 6.08
C GLN A 84 -10.88 9.97 5.01
N LEU A 85 -10.57 8.74 5.42
CA LEU A 85 -10.15 7.66 4.51
C LEU A 85 -11.19 6.54 4.32
N LYS A 86 -12.14 6.34 5.24
CA LYS A 86 -13.07 5.20 5.21
C LYS A 86 -13.99 5.13 3.98
N TYR A 87 -14.17 6.25 3.28
CA TYR A 87 -14.94 6.34 2.03
C TYR A 87 -14.06 6.40 0.76
N ARG A 88 -12.74 6.27 0.89
CA ARG A 88 -11.80 6.41 -0.24
C ARG A 88 -11.49 5.05 -0.85
N LYS A 89 -11.55 4.98 -2.18
CA LYS A 89 -11.19 3.81 -2.99
C LYS A 89 -10.22 4.20 -4.08
N THR A 90 -9.26 3.33 -4.39
CA THR A 90 -8.39 3.51 -5.57
C THR A 90 -9.13 3.13 -6.86
N ARG A 91 -8.55 3.46 -8.01
CA ARG A 91 -9.12 3.07 -9.32
C ARG A 91 -9.21 1.55 -9.49
N LEU A 92 -8.31 0.79 -8.87
CA LEU A 92 -8.34 -0.68 -8.90
C LEU A 92 -9.23 -1.29 -7.81
N GLY A 93 -9.86 -0.47 -6.98
CA GLY A 93 -10.84 -0.93 -6.00
C GLY A 93 -10.31 -1.11 -4.58
N ALA A 94 -9.04 -0.81 -4.30
CA ALA A 94 -8.50 -0.94 -2.96
C ALA A 94 -9.10 0.07 -1.98
N THR A 95 -9.35 -0.39 -0.77
CA THR A 95 -9.98 0.36 0.32
C THR A 95 -9.02 0.53 1.49
N LEU A 96 -9.39 1.36 2.47
CA LEU A 96 -8.65 1.46 3.72
C LEU A 96 -8.57 0.10 4.44
N TYR A 97 -9.60 -0.75 4.33
CA TYR A 97 -9.57 -2.06 4.94
C TYR A 97 -8.42 -2.91 4.39
N ASP A 98 -8.23 -2.93 3.07
CA ASP A 98 -7.15 -3.68 2.42
C ASP A 98 -5.77 -3.19 2.87
N VAL A 99 -5.64 -1.89 3.13
CA VAL A 99 -4.39 -1.28 3.62
C VAL A 99 -4.05 -1.73 5.04
N ILE A 100 -5.04 -1.77 5.94
CA ILE A 100 -4.81 -1.98 7.37
C ILE A 100 -4.98 -3.45 7.80
N ARG A 101 -5.54 -4.31 6.93
CA ARG A 101 -5.97 -5.69 7.24
C ARG A 101 -4.92 -6.51 7.99
N SER A 102 -3.67 -6.43 7.55
CA SER A 102 -2.58 -7.19 8.17
C SER A 102 -2.32 -6.74 9.61
N GLY A 103 -2.21 -5.43 9.85
CA GLY A 103 -1.93 -4.89 11.19
C GLY A 103 -3.07 -5.10 12.18
N VAL A 104 -4.32 -5.02 11.72
CA VAL A 104 -5.49 -5.26 12.60
C VAL A 104 -5.63 -6.72 13.01
N ASN A 105 -5.18 -7.66 12.18
CA ASN A 105 -5.20 -9.09 12.46
C ASN A 105 -3.93 -9.57 13.19
N ASN A 106 -2.83 -8.81 13.09
CA ASN A 106 -1.54 -9.15 13.68
C ASN A 106 -1.05 -7.99 14.57
N LEU A 107 -1.54 -7.96 15.81
CA LEU A 107 -1.32 -6.85 16.75
C LEU A 107 0.14 -6.62 17.14
N ASP A 108 1.00 -7.60 16.90
CA ASP A 108 2.44 -7.55 17.16
C ASP A 108 3.26 -7.08 15.95
N ALA A 109 2.60 -6.71 14.83
CA ALA A 109 3.26 -6.07 13.71
C ALA A 109 3.96 -4.76 14.16
N SER A 110 5.17 -4.51 13.65
CA SER A 110 5.87 -3.24 13.91
C SER A 110 5.26 -2.07 13.13
N VAL A 111 4.85 -2.29 11.88
CA VAL A 111 4.27 -1.26 11.00
C VAL A 111 2.76 -1.47 10.83
N GLY A 112 2.34 -2.55 10.18
CA GLY A 112 0.93 -2.96 10.11
C GLY A 112 0.12 -2.50 8.88
N VAL A 113 0.74 -1.81 7.91
CA VAL A 113 0.09 -1.42 6.64
C VAL A 113 0.77 -2.02 5.42
N TYR A 114 -0.01 -2.28 4.39
CA TYR A 114 0.47 -2.61 3.05
C TYR A 114 -0.27 -1.77 2.02
N ALA A 115 0.39 -1.38 0.94
CA ALA A 115 -0.28 -0.77 -0.21
C ALA A 115 -0.81 -1.89 -1.11
N PRO A 116 -2.11 -1.93 -1.45
CA PRO A 116 -2.65 -2.85 -2.45
C PRO A 116 -2.26 -2.51 -3.90
N ASP A 117 -2.05 -1.22 -4.19
CA ASP A 117 -1.58 -0.73 -5.47
C ASP A 117 -0.73 0.55 -5.30
N ALA A 118 -0.11 1.03 -6.39
CA ALA A 118 0.70 2.25 -6.34
C ALA A 118 -0.12 3.52 -6.03
N GLU A 119 -1.40 3.55 -6.41
CA GLU A 119 -2.30 4.68 -6.16
C GLU A 119 -2.62 4.82 -4.66
N SER A 120 -2.58 3.71 -3.91
CA SER A 120 -2.87 3.65 -2.48
C SER A 120 -2.01 4.59 -1.66
N TYR A 121 -0.74 4.79 -2.03
CA TYR A 121 0.14 5.77 -1.37
C TYR A 121 -0.39 7.21 -1.46
N LYS A 122 -1.11 7.55 -2.54
CA LYS A 122 -1.74 8.88 -2.71
C LYS A 122 -3.13 8.92 -2.11
N THR A 123 -3.96 7.91 -2.38
CA THR A 123 -5.35 7.87 -1.92
C THR A 123 -5.46 7.79 -0.40
N PHE A 124 -4.51 7.11 0.25
CA PHE A 124 -4.43 6.96 1.70
C PHE A 124 -3.23 7.71 2.31
N ALA A 125 -2.74 8.76 1.63
CA ALA A 125 -1.61 9.59 2.07
C ALA A 125 -1.73 10.08 3.53
N PRO A 126 -2.89 10.54 4.04
CA PRO A 126 -3.04 10.94 5.45
C PRO A 126 -2.60 9.91 6.51
N LEU A 127 -2.54 8.63 6.12
CA LEU A 127 -1.99 7.53 6.93
C LEU A 127 -0.56 7.17 6.50
N PHE A 128 -0.33 6.91 5.21
CA PHE A 128 0.98 6.46 4.71
C PHE A 128 2.09 7.47 4.97
N ASP A 129 1.84 8.75 4.74
CA ASP A 129 2.83 9.82 4.92
C ASP A 129 3.39 9.84 6.34
N LYS A 130 2.50 9.76 7.34
CA LYS A 130 2.90 9.74 8.75
C LYS A 130 3.71 8.50 9.10
N ILE A 131 3.33 7.34 8.56
CA ILE A 131 4.04 6.07 8.80
C ILE A 131 5.41 6.09 8.12
N ILE A 132 5.49 6.58 6.88
CA ILE A 132 6.74 6.69 6.12
C ILE A 132 7.69 7.66 6.82
N GLU A 133 7.19 8.81 7.27
CA GLU A 133 8.00 9.80 8.00
C GLU A 133 8.54 9.22 9.31
N ASP A 134 7.71 8.51 10.09
CA ASP A 134 8.14 7.90 11.36
C ASP A 134 9.15 6.77 11.14
N TYR A 135 8.94 5.92 10.12
CA TYR A 135 9.80 4.78 9.86
C TYR A 135 11.13 5.15 9.17
N HIS A 136 11.09 6.08 8.21
CA HIS A 136 12.24 6.43 7.38
C HIS A 136 12.86 7.79 7.71
N GLY A 137 12.23 8.61 8.56
CA GLY A 137 12.64 10.01 8.76
C GLY A 137 12.44 10.87 7.50
N PHE A 138 11.47 10.50 6.65
CA PHE A 138 11.29 11.08 5.32
C PHE A 138 9.93 11.78 5.21
N SER A 139 9.96 13.11 5.09
CA SER A 139 8.74 13.91 5.07
C SER A 139 8.05 13.88 3.70
N PRO A 140 6.73 14.17 3.63
CA PRO A 140 5.99 14.20 2.35
C PRO A 140 6.44 15.30 1.37
N LYS A 141 7.29 16.23 1.84
CA LYS A 141 7.85 17.32 1.03
C LYS A 141 9.17 16.94 0.37
N GLU A 142 9.78 15.84 0.80
CA GLU A 142 11.03 15.35 0.25
C GLU A 142 10.76 14.41 -0.94
N SER A 143 11.80 14.20 -1.74
CA SER A 143 11.75 13.28 -2.87
C SER A 143 12.94 12.35 -2.81
N GLN A 144 12.70 11.05 -3.05
CA GLN A 144 13.77 10.08 -3.14
C GLN A 144 14.77 10.55 -4.20
N PRO A 145 16.09 10.49 -3.93
CA PRO A 145 17.09 10.88 -4.92
C PRO A 145 16.95 10.04 -6.19
N ALA A 146 17.53 10.55 -7.29
CA ALA A 146 17.59 9.82 -8.55
C ALA A 146 18.22 8.44 -8.32
N VAL A 147 17.74 7.45 -9.09
CA VAL A 147 18.24 6.07 -8.99
C VAL A 147 19.73 6.06 -9.34
N ASP A 148 20.53 5.59 -8.41
CA ASP A 148 21.95 5.29 -8.57
C ASP A 148 22.16 3.82 -8.18
N LEU A 149 22.48 2.98 -9.15
CA LEU A 149 22.75 1.56 -8.92
C LEU A 149 24.23 1.28 -8.61
N GLY A 150 25.06 2.33 -8.50
CA GLY A 150 26.46 2.21 -8.10
C GLY A 150 27.39 1.69 -9.19
N GLU A 151 27.05 1.87 -10.47
CA GLU A 151 27.89 1.44 -11.59
C GLU A 151 29.29 2.09 -11.50
N GLY A 152 30.33 1.25 -11.51
CA GLY A 152 31.72 1.69 -11.36
C GLY A 152 32.14 2.09 -9.93
N LYS A 153 31.24 2.01 -8.93
CA LYS A 153 31.50 2.43 -7.54
C LYS A 153 31.81 1.28 -6.59
N ALA A 154 31.94 0.05 -7.11
CA ALA A 154 32.25 -1.12 -6.28
C ALA A 154 33.57 -0.94 -5.50
N GLY A 155 34.55 -0.21 -6.06
CA GLY A 155 35.82 0.09 -5.41
C GLY A 155 35.72 1.00 -4.18
N ASP A 156 34.62 1.73 -4.02
CA ASP A 156 34.37 2.59 -2.84
C ASP A 156 34.08 1.75 -1.57
N PHE A 157 33.84 0.44 -1.73
CA PHE A 157 33.51 -0.49 -0.67
C PHE A 157 34.64 -1.52 -0.49
N PRO A 158 35.71 -1.20 0.26
CA PRO A 158 36.80 -2.13 0.51
C PRO A 158 36.32 -3.32 1.35
N GLU A 159 37.05 -4.44 1.26
CA GLU A 159 36.78 -5.64 2.04
C GLU A 159 36.81 -5.34 3.55
N LEU A 160 35.68 -5.57 4.21
CA LEU A 160 35.48 -5.22 5.62
C LEU A 160 36.23 -6.15 6.59
N ASP A 161 36.50 -7.38 6.18
CA ASP A 161 37.20 -8.37 7.00
C ASP A 161 38.17 -9.23 6.17
N PRO A 162 39.31 -8.67 5.73
CA PRO A 162 40.26 -9.37 4.86
C PRO A 162 40.90 -10.62 5.50
N LYS A 163 40.73 -10.81 6.82
CA LYS A 163 41.26 -11.95 7.57
C LYS A 163 40.19 -13.00 7.88
N ASN A 164 38.95 -12.80 7.45
CA ASN A 164 37.81 -13.70 7.70
C ASN A 164 37.65 -14.10 9.18
N LYS A 165 37.89 -13.15 10.10
CA LYS A 165 37.86 -13.41 11.55
C LYS A 165 36.49 -13.19 12.18
N TYR A 166 35.63 -12.41 11.53
CA TYR A 166 34.41 -11.87 12.10
C TYR A 166 33.19 -12.05 11.19
N ILE A 167 33.34 -11.82 9.88
CA ILE A 167 32.20 -11.82 8.95
C ILE A 167 31.99 -13.22 8.36
N LEU A 168 30.82 -13.82 8.62
CA LEU A 168 30.47 -15.15 8.07
C LEU A 168 29.88 -15.07 6.66
N SER A 169 29.02 -14.09 6.39
CA SER A 169 28.41 -13.87 5.08
C SER A 169 27.91 -12.43 4.95
N THR A 170 27.83 -11.94 3.71
CA THR A 170 27.25 -10.63 3.37
C THR A 170 26.15 -10.83 2.34
N ARG A 171 25.00 -10.17 2.53
CA ARG A 171 23.86 -10.30 1.63
C ARG A 171 23.19 -8.95 1.39
N ILE A 172 23.11 -8.55 0.12
CA ILE A 172 22.38 -7.36 -0.31
C ILE A 172 21.13 -7.81 -1.07
N ARG A 173 19.96 -7.20 -0.79
CA ARG A 173 18.72 -7.44 -1.52
C ARG A 173 18.07 -6.13 -1.94
N CYS A 174 17.41 -6.16 -3.09
CA CYS A 174 16.56 -5.09 -3.57
C CYS A 174 15.17 -5.64 -3.91
N GLY A 175 14.13 -4.88 -3.59
CA GLY A 175 12.75 -5.15 -4.04
C GLY A 175 12.43 -4.32 -5.28
N ARG A 176 11.69 -4.90 -6.23
CA ARG A 176 11.17 -4.21 -7.42
C ARG A 176 9.76 -4.71 -7.69
N SER A 177 8.95 -3.88 -8.32
CA SER A 177 7.59 -4.20 -8.77
C SER A 177 7.51 -4.00 -10.28
N LEU A 178 6.80 -4.89 -10.97
CA LEU A 178 6.65 -4.82 -12.42
C LEU A 178 5.59 -3.76 -12.78
N ALA A 179 5.96 -2.84 -13.67
CA ALA A 179 5.03 -1.82 -14.15
C ALA A 179 3.81 -2.46 -14.84
N GLY A 180 2.63 -1.91 -14.58
CA GLY A 180 1.36 -2.41 -15.12
C GLY A 180 0.63 -3.42 -14.24
N TYR A 181 1.25 -3.89 -13.14
CA TYR A 181 0.63 -4.78 -12.17
C TYR A 181 0.37 -4.06 -10.84
N PRO A 182 -0.71 -4.39 -10.11
CA PRO A 182 -0.87 -3.96 -8.73
C PRO A 182 0.09 -4.72 -7.80
N PHE A 183 -0.02 -4.49 -6.50
CA PHE A 183 0.69 -5.28 -5.51
C PHE A 183 -0.15 -6.51 -5.11
N ASN A 184 0.47 -7.43 -4.36
CA ASN A 184 -0.10 -8.74 -4.01
C ASN A 184 -1.58 -8.74 -3.59
N PRO A 185 -2.10 -7.77 -2.81
CA PRO A 185 -3.51 -7.81 -2.38
C PRO A 185 -4.52 -7.74 -3.52
N LEU A 186 -4.15 -7.23 -4.69
CA LEU A 186 -5.03 -7.13 -5.87
C LEU A 186 -4.54 -7.94 -7.07
N LEU A 187 -3.45 -8.71 -6.94
CA LEU A 187 -3.02 -9.59 -8.01
C LEU A 187 -4.01 -10.74 -8.19
N THR A 188 -4.36 -11.02 -9.44
CA THR A 188 -5.11 -12.22 -9.82
C THR A 188 -4.18 -13.42 -10.01
N GLU A 189 -4.74 -14.63 -10.08
CA GLU A 189 -3.98 -15.83 -10.41
C GLU A 189 -3.26 -15.70 -11.77
N ASP A 190 -3.96 -15.19 -12.79
CA ASP A 190 -3.39 -14.93 -14.11
C ASP A 190 -2.23 -13.92 -14.04
N ASP A 191 -2.34 -12.88 -13.21
CA ASP A 191 -1.24 -11.93 -13.03
C ASP A 191 0.02 -12.63 -12.50
N TYR A 192 -0.12 -13.52 -11.50
CA TYR A 192 1.02 -14.27 -10.98
C TYR A 192 1.70 -15.12 -12.06
N LEU A 193 0.92 -15.85 -12.87
CA LEU A 193 1.45 -16.70 -13.94
C LEU A 193 2.16 -15.87 -15.03
N ILE A 194 1.57 -14.73 -15.42
CA ILE A 194 2.17 -13.86 -16.43
C ILE A 194 3.44 -13.19 -15.88
N MET A 195 3.43 -12.73 -14.64
CA MET A 195 4.58 -12.14 -13.98
C MET A 195 5.72 -13.16 -13.83
N GLU A 196 5.41 -14.38 -13.39
CA GLU A 196 6.38 -15.49 -13.32
C GLU A 196 7.03 -15.73 -14.68
N GLN A 197 6.23 -15.88 -15.73
CA GLN A 197 6.75 -16.13 -17.07
C GLN A 197 7.63 -14.98 -17.57
N LYS A 198 7.25 -13.72 -17.32
CA LYS A 198 8.05 -12.54 -17.68
C LYS A 198 9.40 -12.53 -16.97
N VAL A 199 9.42 -12.76 -15.66
CA VAL A 199 10.64 -12.76 -14.86
C VAL A 199 11.53 -13.93 -15.25
N LYS A 200 10.98 -15.14 -15.38
CA LYS A 200 11.71 -16.33 -15.83
C LYS A 200 12.37 -16.09 -17.19
N THR A 201 11.61 -15.59 -18.17
CA THR A 201 12.13 -15.28 -19.51
C THR A 201 13.30 -14.29 -19.44
N ALA A 202 13.18 -13.24 -18.63
CA ALA A 202 14.25 -12.26 -18.46
C ALA A 202 15.51 -12.86 -17.80
N LEU A 203 15.34 -13.73 -16.80
CA LEU A 203 16.45 -14.42 -16.14
C LEU A 203 17.15 -15.42 -17.07
N ASP A 204 16.40 -16.13 -17.92
CA ASP A 204 16.96 -17.06 -18.91
C ASP A 204 17.79 -16.34 -20.01
N MET A 205 17.54 -15.05 -20.24
CA MET A 205 18.27 -14.23 -21.20
C MET A 205 19.61 -13.71 -20.67
N VAL A 206 19.89 -13.83 -19.37
CA VAL A 206 21.15 -13.35 -18.77
C VAL A 206 22.35 -14.11 -19.36
N GLN A 207 23.25 -13.37 -20.01
CA GLN A 207 24.45 -13.92 -20.66
C GLN A 207 25.66 -13.97 -19.74
N ASP A 208 25.67 -13.16 -18.68
CA ASP A 208 26.73 -13.16 -17.69
C ASP A 208 26.83 -14.53 -17.02
N LYS A 209 28.01 -15.14 -17.07
CA LYS A 209 28.24 -16.49 -16.57
C LYS A 209 28.11 -16.59 -15.05
N GLU A 210 28.44 -15.53 -14.31
CA GLU A 210 28.34 -15.52 -12.84
C GLU A 210 26.89 -15.39 -12.37
N LEU A 211 26.06 -14.70 -13.16
CA LEU A 211 24.64 -14.48 -12.84
C LEU A 211 23.72 -15.57 -13.42
N LYS A 212 24.22 -16.39 -14.35
CA LYS A 212 23.44 -17.46 -14.96
C LYS A 212 23.04 -18.50 -13.92
N GLY A 213 21.76 -18.81 -13.86
CA GLY A 213 21.21 -19.72 -12.87
C GLY A 213 20.07 -20.58 -13.39
N VAL A 214 19.37 -21.23 -12.46
CA VAL A 214 18.19 -22.06 -12.73
C VAL A 214 17.01 -21.50 -11.94
N TYR A 215 15.89 -21.31 -12.63
CA TYR A 215 14.63 -20.95 -11.99
C TYR A 215 13.94 -22.20 -11.43
N TYR A 216 13.62 -22.19 -10.13
CA TYR A 216 12.91 -23.28 -9.45
C TYR A 216 11.50 -22.83 -9.07
N PRO A 217 10.44 -23.27 -9.80
CA PRO A 217 9.06 -22.93 -9.43
C PRO A 217 8.70 -23.58 -8.09
N LEU A 218 7.92 -22.89 -7.26
CA LEU A 218 7.38 -23.46 -6.03
C LEU A 218 6.33 -24.55 -6.33
N ALA A 219 5.50 -24.31 -7.34
CA ALA A 219 4.52 -25.29 -7.78
C ALA A 219 5.24 -26.55 -8.31
N GLY A 220 4.98 -27.69 -7.67
CA GLY A 220 5.63 -28.96 -8.00
C GLY A 220 7.07 -29.08 -7.49
N MET A 221 7.57 -28.14 -6.66
CA MET A 221 8.89 -28.27 -6.03
C MET A 221 8.94 -29.51 -5.14
N THR A 222 9.97 -30.33 -5.30
CA THR A 222 10.17 -31.49 -4.42
C THR A 222 10.57 -31.04 -3.02
N LYS A 223 10.17 -31.78 -1.98
CA LYS A 223 10.61 -31.52 -0.59
C LYS A 223 12.14 -31.53 -0.45
N GLN A 224 12.84 -32.34 -1.25
CA GLN A 224 14.30 -32.38 -1.24
C GLN A 224 14.89 -31.04 -1.72
N THR A 225 14.42 -30.52 -2.86
CA THR A 225 14.84 -29.21 -3.37
C THR A 225 14.47 -28.10 -2.38
N GLN A 226 13.25 -28.15 -1.82
CA GLN A 226 12.79 -27.18 -0.84
C GLN A 226 13.70 -27.15 0.40
N ASN A 227 14.01 -28.32 0.99
CA ASN A 227 14.88 -28.43 2.15
C ASN A 227 16.29 -27.93 1.87
N GLN A 228 16.84 -28.23 0.68
CA GLN A 228 18.15 -27.74 0.27
C GLN A 228 18.16 -26.21 0.20
N LEU A 229 17.20 -25.59 -0.50
CA LEU A 229 17.13 -24.13 -0.62
C LEU A 229 16.87 -23.44 0.73
N ILE A 230 16.19 -24.09 1.67
CA ILE A 230 16.04 -23.60 3.06
C ILE A 230 17.39 -23.68 3.80
N SER A 231 18.09 -24.81 3.69
CA SER A 231 19.41 -25.01 4.31
C SER A 231 20.45 -24.01 3.79
N ASP A 232 20.37 -23.67 2.51
CA ASP A 232 21.25 -22.70 1.86
C ASP A 232 20.84 -21.24 2.13
N HIS A 233 19.79 -21.02 2.94
CA HIS A 233 19.22 -19.71 3.25
C HIS A 233 18.73 -18.92 2.02
N PHE A 234 18.32 -19.63 0.96
CA PHE A 234 17.83 -19.05 -0.29
C PHE A 234 16.30 -18.99 -0.38
N LEU A 235 15.59 -19.98 0.16
CA LEU A 235 14.14 -20.02 0.09
C LEU A 235 13.49 -19.12 1.14
N PHE A 236 12.46 -18.39 0.73
CA PHE A 236 11.61 -17.65 1.66
C PHE A 236 10.71 -18.60 2.46
N LYS A 237 10.32 -18.17 3.66
CA LYS A 237 9.42 -18.95 4.52
C LYS A 237 8.02 -18.97 3.93
N GLU A 238 7.40 -20.15 3.95
CA GLU A 238 6.00 -20.30 3.55
C GLU A 238 5.06 -19.76 4.65
N GLY A 239 3.98 -19.11 4.24
CA GLY A 239 2.84 -18.86 5.11
C GLY A 239 3.01 -17.75 6.16
N ASP A 240 3.82 -16.73 5.88
CA ASP A 240 3.92 -15.54 6.73
C ASP A 240 2.52 -14.95 6.98
N ARG A 241 2.11 -14.94 8.25
CA ARG A 241 0.78 -14.47 8.67
C ARG A 241 0.56 -12.97 8.44
N HIS A 242 1.62 -12.19 8.29
CA HIS A 242 1.50 -10.78 7.95
C HIS A 242 1.15 -10.57 6.46
N LEU A 243 1.30 -11.59 5.62
CA LEU A 243 1.01 -11.56 4.18
C LEU A 243 -0.30 -12.26 3.81
N LYS A 244 -1.12 -12.65 4.79
CA LYS A 244 -2.45 -13.26 4.60
C LYS A 244 -3.56 -12.19 4.63
#